data_AF-A0A1B1AK09-F1
#
_entry.id   AF-A0A1B1AK09-F1
#
_cell.length_a   1.000
_cell.length_b   1.000
_cell.length_c   1.000
_cell.angle_alpha   90.00
_cell.angle_beta   90.00
_cell.angle_gamma   90.00
#
_symmetry.space_group_name_H-M   'P 1'
#
loop_
_entity.id
_entity.type
_entity.pdbx_description
1 polymer ?
#
loop_
_entity_poly.entity_id
_entity_poly.type
_entity_poly.pdbx_seq_one_letter_code
_entity_poly.pdbx_strand_id
1 'polypeptide(L)'
;MNLLLLASALLGFASAIGHAYLGERFVLAPLFKAPGDNRVLKTATSRRLIRWVWHLPSFAWAQIAGATLWLALDPAAMGERAQTLLLFLGVGVYMTGAVFNAWAMRGPHVGNILLTLASLALWFAITGGSRPFD
;
A
#
# COMPACT_ATOMS: atom_id res chain seq x y z
N MET A 1 -2.31 -13.46 17.30
CA MET A 1 -3.12 -12.34 16.78
C MET A 1 -2.27 -11.13 16.37
N ASN A 2 -1.37 -10.61 17.23
CA ASN A 2 -0.58 -9.41 16.90
C ASN A 2 0.48 -9.59 15.81
N LEU A 3 1.12 -10.75 15.67
CA LEU A 3 2.22 -10.93 14.70
C LEU A 3 1.79 -10.73 13.24
N LEU A 4 0.59 -11.17 12.86
CA LEU A 4 0.07 -10.98 11.50
C LEU A 4 -0.32 -9.53 11.23
N LEU A 5 -0.88 -8.82 12.22
CA LEU A 5 -1.15 -7.38 12.11
C LEU A 5 0.16 -6.59 11.98
N LEU A 6 1.18 -6.92 12.79
CA LEU A 6 2.51 -6.32 12.69
C LEU A 6 3.15 -6.60 11.34
N ALA A 7 3.06 -7.84 10.84
CA ALA A 7 3.55 -8.19 9.51
C ALA A 7 2.84 -7.38 8.40
N SER A 8 1.50 -7.30 8.45
CA SER A 8 0.72 -6.49 7.52
C SER A 8 1.13 -5.01 7.54
N ALA A 9 1.27 -4.42 8.74
CA ALA A 9 1.69 -3.04 8.89
C ALA A 9 3.10 -2.81 8.33
N LEU A 10 4.06 -3.67 8.67
CA LEU A 10 5.45 -3.57 8.18
C LEU A 10 5.52 -3.68 6.66
N LEU A 11 4.80 -4.65 6.07
CA LEU A 11 4.75 -4.84 4.62
C LEU A 11 4.06 -3.67 3.91
N GLY A 12 3.01 -3.11 4.51
CA GLY A 12 2.32 -1.91 4.01
C GLY A 12 3.22 -0.68 4.01
N PHE A 13 3.91 -0.42 5.12
CA PHE A 13 4.91 0.67 5.19
C PHE A 13 6.07 0.45 4.24
N ALA A 14 6.61 -0.77 4.14
CA ALA A 14 7.67 -1.10 3.20
C ALA A 14 7.23 -0.86 1.75
N SER A 15 5.99 -1.22 1.40
CA SER A 15 5.41 -0.95 0.07
C SER A 15 5.25 0.56 -0.18
N ALA A 16 4.74 1.30 0.82
CA ALA A 16 4.57 2.76 0.73
C ALA A 16 5.90 3.48 0.51
N ILE A 17 6.90 3.16 1.34
CA ILE A 17 8.24 3.75 1.25
C ILE A 17 8.93 3.32 -0.05
N GLY A 18 8.88 2.03 -0.38
CA GLY A 18 9.47 1.48 -1.59
C GLY A 18 8.92 2.15 -2.86
N HIS A 19 7.60 2.25 -2.98
CA HIS A 19 6.97 2.88 -4.14
C HIS A 19 7.28 4.38 -4.26
N ALA A 20 7.25 5.10 -3.13
CA ALA A 20 7.56 6.53 -3.14
C ALA A 20 9.05 6.78 -3.46
N TYR A 21 9.95 6.13 -2.74
CA TYR A 21 11.39 6.36 -2.88
C TYR A 21 11.95 5.82 -4.20
N LEU A 22 11.66 4.56 -4.53
CA LEU A 22 12.17 3.95 -5.76
C LEU A 22 11.48 4.57 -6.99
N GLY A 23 10.19 4.89 -6.90
CA GLY A 23 9.46 5.58 -7.96
C GLY A 23 10.02 6.97 -8.25
N GLU A 24 10.32 7.77 -7.22
CA GLU A 24 10.95 9.08 -7.43
C GLU A 24 12.34 8.93 -8.03
N ARG A 25 13.18 8.04 -7.46
CA ARG A 25 14.58 7.89 -7.84
C ARG A 25 14.78 7.30 -9.24
N PHE A 26 14.01 6.27 -9.59
CA PHE A 26 14.24 5.47 -10.79
C PHE A 26 13.22 5.69 -11.90
N VAL A 27 12.06 6.32 -11.63
CA VAL A 27 11.04 6.61 -12.64
C VAL A 27 10.89 8.11 -12.86
N LEU A 28 10.44 8.84 -11.84
CA LEU A 28 10.04 10.24 -12.00
C LEU A 28 11.23 11.18 -12.24
N ALA A 29 12.31 11.06 -11.47
CA ALA A 29 13.47 11.94 -11.63
C ALA A 29 14.12 11.80 -13.02
N PRO A 30 14.38 10.58 -13.54
CA PRO A 30 14.83 10.40 -14.92
C PRO A 30 13.83 10.94 -15.96
N LEU A 31 12.53 10.63 -15.79
CA LEU A 31 11.46 11.07 -16.70
C LEU A 31 11.39 12.60 -16.82
N PHE A 32 11.54 13.31 -15.71
CA PHE A 32 11.48 14.77 -15.68
C PHE A 32 12.79 15.45 -16.10
N LYS A 33 13.93 14.77 -15.94
CA LYS A 33 15.24 15.28 -16.38
C LYS A 33 15.39 15.24 -17.90
N ALA A 34 14.83 14.22 -18.55
CA ALA A 34 14.91 14.04 -19.99
C ALA A 34 13.51 13.86 -20.62
N PRO A 35 12.66 14.91 -20.64
CA PRO A 35 11.28 14.81 -21.12
C PRO A 35 11.16 14.64 -22.64
N GLY A 36 12.26 14.75 -23.40
CA GLY A 36 12.27 14.70 -24.86
C GLY A 36 11.34 15.76 -25.47
N ASP A 37 10.52 15.34 -26.44
CA ASP A 37 9.54 16.21 -27.11
C ASP A 37 8.16 16.24 -26.44
N ASN A 38 8.00 15.58 -25.29
CA ASN A 38 6.71 15.53 -24.62
C ASN A 38 6.33 16.91 -24.04
N ARG A 39 5.39 17.58 -24.71
CA ARG A 39 4.88 18.91 -24.34
C ARG A 39 4.27 18.95 -22.94
N VAL A 40 3.65 17.87 -22.47
CA VAL A 40 3.05 17.78 -21.13
C VAL A 40 4.14 17.80 -20.06
N LEU A 41 5.21 17.02 -20.24
CA LEU A 41 6.32 16.95 -19.29
C LEU A 41 7.18 18.20 -19.27
N LYS A 42 7.11 19.07 -20.29
CA LYS A 42 7.82 20.36 -20.32
C LYS A 42 7.23 21.40 -19.36
N THR A 43 5.97 21.28 -18.92
CA THR A 43 5.37 22.23 -17.96
C THR A 43 5.65 21.85 -16.51
N ALA A 44 5.91 22.83 -15.64
CA ALA A 44 6.14 22.59 -14.22
C ALA A 44 4.90 22.05 -13.50
N THR A 45 3.71 22.55 -13.86
CA THR A 45 2.44 22.12 -13.28
C THR A 45 2.16 20.65 -13.55
N SER A 46 2.30 20.18 -14.78
CA SER A 46 2.07 18.78 -15.12
C SER A 46 3.07 17.85 -14.42
N ARG A 47 4.35 18.23 -14.35
CA ARG A 47 5.35 17.43 -13.60
C ARG A 47 5.00 17.32 -12.12
N ARG A 48 4.56 18.42 -11.49
CA ARG A 48 4.11 18.42 -10.08
C ARG A 48 2.88 17.54 -9.89
N LEU A 49 1.89 17.64 -10.78
CA LEU A 49 0.67 16.84 -10.71
C LEU A 49 0.98 15.34 -10.86
N ILE A 50 1.77 14.96 -11.88
CA ILE A 50 2.18 13.57 -12.10
C ILE A 50 2.91 13.03 -10.87
N ARG A 51 3.83 13.81 -10.29
CA ARG A 51 4.53 13.41 -9.06
C ARG A 51 3.57 13.14 -7.90
N TRP A 52 2.60 14.04 -7.66
CA TRP A 52 1.65 13.84 -6.57
C TRP A 52 0.74 12.65 -6.79
N VAL A 53 0.18 12.49 -8.00
CA VAL A 53 -0.66 11.33 -8.35
C VAL A 53 0.12 10.02 -8.20
N TRP A 54 1.41 10.02 -8.57
CA TRP A 54 2.27 8.87 -8.38
C TRP A 54 2.45 8.47 -6.91
N HIS A 55 2.51 9.44 -6.00
CA HIS A 55 2.71 9.21 -4.57
C HIS A 55 1.41 8.97 -3.78
N LEU A 56 0.22 9.24 -4.36
CA LEU A 56 -1.06 8.99 -3.70
C LEU A 56 -1.23 7.55 -3.18
N PRO A 57 -0.86 6.49 -3.93
CA PRO A 57 -0.91 5.12 -3.42
C PRO A 57 -0.06 4.92 -2.16
N SER A 58 1.15 5.52 -2.10
CA SER A 58 2.00 5.44 -0.90
C SER A 58 1.33 6.05 0.33
N PHE A 59 0.62 7.17 0.18
CA PHE A 59 -0.14 7.75 1.29
C PHE A 59 -1.27 6.83 1.74
N ALA A 60 -2.03 6.25 0.81
CA ALA A 60 -3.10 5.32 1.14
C ALA A 60 -2.57 4.07 1.88
N TRP A 61 -1.50 3.47 1.37
CA TRP A 61 -0.87 2.30 1.98
C TRP A 61 -0.29 2.61 3.36
N ALA A 62 0.35 3.77 3.53
CA ALA A 62 0.87 4.18 4.84
C ALA A 62 -0.26 4.41 5.87
N GLN A 63 -1.40 4.97 5.46
CA GLN A 63 -2.55 5.16 6.35
C GLN A 63 -3.16 3.83 6.80
N ILE A 64 -3.33 2.88 5.87
CA ILE A 64 -3.82 1.52 6.17
C ILE A 64 -2.82 0.80 7.08
N ALA A 65 -1.52 0.90 6.80
CA ALA A 65 -0.46 0.32 7.63
C ALA A 65 -0.46 0.92 9.04
N GLY A 66 -0.63 2.24 9.16
CA GLY A 66 -0.73 2.94 10.44
C GLY A 66 -1.96 2.52 11.24
N ALA A 67 -3.13 2.41 10.61
CA ALA A 67 -4.35 1.92 11.25
C ALA A 67 -4.20 0.45 11.70
N THR A 68 -3.55 -0.37 10.89
CA THR A 68 -3.26 -1.78 11.21
C THR A 68 -2.27 -1.89 12.37
N LEU A 69 -1.23 -1.04 12.40
CA LEU A 69 -0.28 -0.98 13.51
C LEU A 69 -0.97 -0.51 14.79
N TRP A 70 -1.85 0.48 14.72
CA TRP A 70 -2.64 0.92 15.88
C TRP A 70 -3.48 -0.23 16.44
N LEU A 71 -4.22 -0.94 15.58
CA LEU A 71 -4.97 -2.14 16.00
C LEU A 71 -4.06 -3.21 16.64
N ALA A 72 -2.83 -3.38 16.13
CA ALA A 72 -1.88 -4.34 16.69
C ALA A 72 -1.37 -3.97 18.08
N LEU A 73 -1.22 -2.68 18.36
CA LEU A 73 -0.68 -2.15 19.61
C LEU A 73 -1.77 -1.96 20.68
N ASP A 74 -2.98 -1.61 20.25
CA ASP A 74 -4.14 -1.45 21.12
C ASP A 74 -5.40 -2.05 20.47
N PRO A 75 -5.62 -3.37 20.63
CA PRO A 75 -6.76 -4.05 20.03
C PRO A 75 -8.13 -3.51 20.50
N ALA A 76 -8.18 -2.91 21.70
CA ALA A 76 -9.41 -2.35 22.25
C ALA A 76 -9.76 -0.98 21.63
N ALA A 77 -8.81 -0.31 20.98
CA ALA A 77 -9.04 0.99 20.34
C ALA A 77 -10.01 0.95 19.15
N MET A 78 -10.21 -0.22 18.54
CA MET A 78 -11.08 -0.38 17.37
C MET A 78 -12.15 -1.43 17.60
N GLY A 79 -13.41 -0.98 17.68
CA GLY A 79 -14.57 -1.88 17.69
C GLY A 79 -14.76 -2.62 16.36
N GLU A 80 -15.62 -3.64 16.37
CA GLU A 80 -15.83 -4.57 15.25
C GLU A 80 -16.13 -3.86 13.91
N ARG A 81 -16.99 -2.83 13.92
CA ARG A 81 -17.30 -2.05 12.69
C ARG A 81 -16.07 -1.37 12.10
N ALA A 82 -15.18 -0.83 12.94
CA ALA A 82 -13.95 -0.19 12.50
C ALA A 82 -12.97 -1.22 11.93
N GLN A 83 -12.89 -2.41 12.53
CA GLN A 83 -12.08 -3.51 12.01
C GLN A 83 -12.61 -4.01 10.66
N THR A 84 -13.93 -4.12 10.48
CA THR A 84 -14.55 -4.47 9.20
C THR A 84 -14.25 -3.43 8.11
N LEU A 85 -14.30 -2.14 8.45
CA LEU A 85 -13.92 -1.07 7.52
C LEU A 85 -12.42 -1.12 7.17
N LEU A 86 -11.56 -1.35 8.15
CA LEU A 86 -10.12 -1.53 7.94
C LEU A 86 -9.85 -2.75 7.05
N LEU A 87 -10.58 -3.84 7.24
CA LEU A 87 -10.45 -5.04 6.43
C LEU A 87 -10.91 -4.76 4.98
N PHE A 88 -12.08 -4.16 4.78
CA PHE A 88 -12.58 -3.81 3.45
C PHE A 88 -11.63 -2.87 2.70
N LEU A 89 -11.23 -1.76 3.33
CA LEU A 89 -10.35 -0.77 2.72
C LEU A 89 -8.92 -1.30 2.58
N GLY A 90 -8.40 -1.96 3.60
CA GLY A 90 -7.04 -2.47 3.63
C GLY A 90 -6.82 -3.59 2.62
N VAL A 91 -7.65 -4.64 2.66
CA VAL A 91 -7.59 -5.75 1.69
C VAL A 91 -7.95 -5.25 0.30
N GLY A 92 -8.99 -4.41 0.16
CA GLY A 92 -9.38 -3.85 -1.12
C GLY A 92 -8.26 -3.06 -1.78
N VAL A 93 -7.68 -2.08 -1.09
CA VAL A 93 -6.61 -1.23 -1.64
C VAL A 93 -5.33 -2.03 -1.89
N TYR A 94 -4.88 -2.86 -0.95
CA TYR A 94 -3.67 -3.66 -1.15
C TYR A 94 -3.84 -4.69 -2.25
N MET A 95 -4.95 -5.45 -2.27
CA MET A 95 -5.14 -6.51 -3.26
C MET A 95 -5.38 -5.93 -4.65
N THR A 96 -6.14 -4.84 -4.78
CA THR A 96 -6.28 -4.14 -6.06
C THR A 96 -4.92 -3.64 -6.56
N GLY A 97 -4.10 -3.04 -5.69
CA GLY A 97 -2.73 -2.64 -6.04
C GLY A 97 -1.86 -3.83 -6.46
N ALA A 98 -1.96 -4.96 -5.77
CA ALA A 98 -1.23 -6.18 -6.10
C ALA A 98 -1.63 -6.74 -7.47
N VAL A 99 -2.93 -6.85 -7.75
CA VAL A 99 -3.48 -7.33 -9.02
C VAL A 99 -3.04 -6.43 -10.18
N PHE A 100 -3.18 -5.10 -10.04
CA PHE A 100 -2.78 -4.18 -11.10
C PHE A 100 -1.27 -4.20 -11.34
N ASN A 101 -0.45 -4.32 -10.29
CA ASN A 101 0.99 -4.52 -10.45
C ASN A 101 1.30 -5.82 -11.20
N ALA A 102 0.65 -6.94 -10.84
CA ALA A 102 0.85 -8.22 -11.53
C ALA A 102 0.44 -8.15 -13.00
N TRP A 103 -0.69 -7.52 -13.29
CA TRP A 103 -1.20 -7.36 -14.65
C TRP A 103 -0.30 -6.46 -15.51
N ALA A 104 0.11 -5.32 -14.98
CA ALA A 104 0.98 -4.37 -15.68
C ALA A 104 2.38 -4.96 -15.95
N MET A 105 2.95 -5.68 -14.97
CA MET A 105 4.31 -6.23 -15.07
C MET A 105 4.36 -7.59 -15.78
N ARG A 106 3.22 -8.26 -15.98
CA ARG A 106 3.10 -9.60 -16.58
C ARG A 106 3.99 -10.65 -15.90
N GLY A 107 4.24 -10.50 -14.60
CA GLY A 107 5.13 -11.37 -13.83
C GLY A 107 5.29 -10.94 -12.38
N PRO A 108 6.08 -11.66 -11.57
CA PRO A 108 6.39 -11.29 -10.19
C PRO A 108 7.11 -9.95 -10.12
N HIS A 109 6.60 -9.04 -9.30
CA HIS A 109 7.18 -7.73 -9.04
C HIS A 109 7.18 -7.50 -7.53
N VAL A 110 8.25 -6.93 -6.97
CA VAL A 110 8.34 -6.78 -5.50
C VAL A 110 7.08 -6.12 -4.91
N GLY A 111 6.51 -5.12 -5.60
CA GLY A 111 5.26 -4.49 -5.20
C GLY A 111 4.03 -5.41 -5.19
N ASN A 112 3.86 -6.34 -6.15
CA ASN A 112 2.70 -7.24 -6.11
C ASN A 112 2.81 -8.28 -5.00
N ILE A 113 4.03 -8.78 -4.75
CA ILE A 113 4.31 -9.73 -3.67
C ILE A 113 4.03 -9.08 -2.32
N LEU A 114 4.64 -7.92 -2.03
CA LEU A 114 4.50 -7.25 -0.74
C LEU A 114 3.05 -6.87 -0.43
N LEU A 115 2.33 -6.30 -1.40
CA LEU A 115 0.93 -5.91 -1.21
C LEU A 115 0.01 -7.13 -1.06
N THR A 116 0.27 -8.24 -1.76
CA THR A 116 -0.47 -9.50 -1.57
C THR A 116 -0.27 -10.02 -0.15
N LEU A 117 0.97 -10.08 0.31
CA LEU A 117 1.30 -10.58 1.65
C LEU A 117 0.71 -9.67 2.74
N ALA A 118 0.77 -8.35 2.57
CA ALA A 118 0.14 -7.41 3.51
C ALA A 118 -1.37 -7.62 3.58
N SER A 119 -2.02 -7.77 2.43
CA SER A 119 -3.46 -8.03 2.31
C SER A 119 -3.87 -9.33 3.00
N LEU A 120 -3.19 -10.43 2.71
CA LEU A 120 -3.49 -11.74 3.31
C LEU A 120 -3.22 -11.74 4.82
N ALA A 121 -2.11 -11.12 5.26
CA ALA A 121 -1.80 -11.01 6.68
C ALA A 121 -2.89 -10.24 7.44
N LEU A 122 -3.38 -9.12 6.88
CA LEU A 122 -4.51 -8.38 7.45
C LEU A 122 -5.79 -9.21 7.50
N TRP A 123 -6.15 -9.85 6.39
CA TRP A 123 -7.34 -10.68 6.28
C TRP A 123 -7.35 -11.79 7.34
N PHE A 124 -6.29 -12.59 7.41
CA PHE A 124 -6.20 -13.71 8.34
C PHE A 124 -6.03 -13.26 9.79
N ALA A 125 -5.43 -12.10 10.06
CA ALA A 125 -5.34 -11.57 11.41
C ALA A 125 -6.72 -11.25 12.00
N ILE A 126 -7.58 -10.60 11.22
CA ILE A 126 -8.90 -10.15 11.68
C ILE A 126 -9.94 -11.29 11.60
N THR A 127 -9.95 -12.07 10.51
CA THR A 127 -10.95 -13.15 10.32
C THR A 127 -10.55 -14.48 10.98
N GLY A 128 -9.25 -14.71 11.19
CA GLY A 128 -8.75 -15.93 11.83
C GLY A 128 -8.78 -15.87 13.36
N GLY A 129 -8.86 -14.67 13.96
CA GLY A 129 -8.91 -14.46 15.40
C GLY A 129 -10.30 -14.63 16.04
N SER A 130 -11.35 -14.77 15.25
CA SER A 130 -12.75 -14.88 15.72
C SER A 130 -13.22 -16.31 16.02
N ARG A 131 -12.31 -17.25 16.33
CA ARG A 131 -12.72 -18.61 16.73
C ARG A 131 -13.17 -18.63 18.20
N PRO A 132 -14.41 -19.08 18.50
CA PRO A 132 -14.98 -19.03 19.85
C PRO A 132 -14.58 -20.22 20.76
N PHE A 133 -13.39 -20.80 20.59
CA PHE A 133 -12.97 -22.01 21.33
C PHE A 133 -11.55 -21.97 21.90
N ASP A 134 -11.11 -20.79 22.38
CA ASP A 134 -9.99 -20.67 23.33
C ASP A 134 -10.47 -20.02 24.63
#